data_AF-A0A7K4BHX2-F1
#
_entry.id   AF-A0A7K4BHX2-F1
#
_cell.length_a   1.000
_cell.length_b   1.000
_cell.length_c   1.000
_cell.angle_alpha   90.00
_cell.angle_beta   90.00
_cell.angle_gamma   90.00
#
_symmetry.space_group_name_H-M   'P 1'
#
loop_
_entity.id
_entity.type
_entity.pdbx_description
1 polymer ?
#
loop_
_entity_poly.entity_id
_entity_poly.type
_entity_poly.pdbx_seq_one_letter_code
_entity_poly.pdbx_strand_id
1 'polypeptide(L)'
;MRIALIHSKHDIAGVNIRQHIDDLLAAGGRWPLAGNHTLVFHEVDGRLIHQDRIDEEVDCDLIIFISRHSSTRPIPALTVHVTGNYDTADLGGEPGMLAPAAPAWMHAVLRNLAARAPDGYRVSYEVTHHGPTALSTPSFFVEIGSTAAEWADPAAGRAVAESILSAVPEETINLIGFGGTHYAVRQTEIALSSRGAFGHIAPARQVRLLDRGLVGQMQEASRAVAAYIDKKSLPVEESERIERMIGDAGIVLLSESEILETGDLEWTTYLKIRDLAEEIAPGSRVHIHNLSGSGTPTPVRLNQELIEEVVKIDKEGLLGTFERLPVAHLSKDSTEVLPLVISFENETSQLVSDITTFCIKLLLICENTVIAGDHLILQKVRFDPAKARRHGVQKGPLFAMLAGGRAIEIDGRKITPDMVQTTSAKRIHIPGLERYT
;
A
#
# COMPACT_ATOMS: atom_id res chain seq x y z
N MET A 1 -15.56 23.01 -11.09
CA MET A 1 -16.23 21.80 -11.61
C MET A 1 -17.71 21.89 -11.31
N ARG A 2 -18.56 21.39 -12.21
CA ARG A 2 -19.98 21.13 -12.02
C ARG A 2 -20.14 19.66 -11.64
N ILE A 3 -20.66 19.37 -10.45
CA ILE A 3 -20.78 18.00 -9.93
C ILE A 3 -22.26 17.64 -9.85
N ALA A 4 -22.68 16.61 -10.57
CA ALA A 4 -24.03 16.10 -10.54
C ALA A 4 -24.18 15.02 -9.46
N LEU A 5 -25.13 15.19 -8.54
CA LEU A 5 -25.58 14.16 -7.62
C LEU A 5 -26.90 13.60 -8.15
N ILE A 6 -26.89 12.33 -8.55
CA ILE A 6 -28.02 11.70 -9.24
C ILE A 6 -28.60 10.60 -8.38
N HIS A 7 -29.91 10.62 -8.17
CA HIS A 7 -30.64 9.55 -7.47
C HIS A 7 -31.94 9.19 -8.19
N SER A 8 -32.43 7.98 -7.92
CA SER A 8 -33.77 7.56 -8.34
C SER A 8 -34.80 7.92 -7.28
N LYS A 9 -35.99 8.36 -7.70
CA LYS A 9 -37.12 8.60 -6.79
C LYS A 9 -37.66 7.31 -6.14
N HIS A 10 -37.28 6.15 -6.69
CA HIS A 10 -37.70 4.82 -6.22
C HIS A 10 -36.63 4.09 -5.41
N ASP A 11 -35.44 4.69 -5.26
CA ASP A 11 -34.37 4.13 -4.44
C ASP A 11 -34.42 4.73 -3.03
N ILE A 12 -34.82 3.91 -2.05
CA ILE A 12 -34.96 4.32 -0.64
C ILE A 12 -33.64 4.87 -0.10
N ALA A 13 -32.50 4.24 -0.42
CA ALA A 13 -31.19 4.71 0.04
C ALA A 13 -30.82 6.03 -0.65
N GLY A 14 -31.04 6.11 -1.97
CA GLY A 14 -30.79 7.33 -2.74
C GLY A 14 -31.58 8.54 -2.21
N VAL A 15 -32.87 8.35 -1.93
CA VAL A 15 -33.74 9.38 -1.33
C VAL A 15 -33.28 9.75 0.09
N ASN A 16 -32.91 8.76 0.91
CA ASN A 16 -32.39 8.97 2.27
C ASN A 16 -31.11 9.83 2.25
N ILE A 17 -30.13 9.47 1.41
CA ILE A 17 -28.89 10.25 1.23
C ILE A 17 -29.20 11.66 0.75
N ARG A 18 -30.09 11.80 -0.25
CA ARG A 18 -30.47 13.10 -0.79
C ARG A 18 -31.07 14.02 0.26
N GLN A 19 -32.02 13.52 1.05
CA GLN A 19 -32.65 14.30 2.11
C GLN A 19 -31.61 14.82 3.11
N HIS A 20 -30.66 13.97 3.51
CA HIS A 20 -29.59 14.40 4.41
C HIS A 20 -28.64 15.41 3.78
N ILE A 21 -28.34 15.32 2.49
CA ILE A 21 -27.57 16.37 1.79
C ILE A 21 -28.31 17.71 1.85
N ASP A 22 -29.61 17.72 1.53
CA ASP A 22 -30.42 18.94 1.54
C ASP A 22 -30.47 19.55 2.95
N ASP A 23 -30.68 18.73 3.99
CA ASP A 23 -30.70 19.19 5.39
C ASP A 23 -29.36 19.80 5.83
N LEU A 24 -28.24 19.15 5.49
CA LEU A 24 -26.89 19.61 5.85
C LEU A 24 -26.50 20.91 5.13
N LEU A 25 -26.96 21.09 3.89
CA LEU A 25 -26.78 22.33 3.13
C LEU A 25 -27.66 23.45 3.68
N ALA A 26 -28.93 23.17 3.97
CA ALA A 26 -29.87 24.14 4.54
C ALA A 26 -29.46 24.62 5.94
N ALA A 27 -28.81 23.75 6.73
CA ALA A 27 -28.26 24.11 8.04
C ALA A 27 -27.09 25.12 7.97
N GLY A 28 -26.60 25.47 6.77
CA GLY A 28 -25.54 26.46 6.59
C GLY A 28 -24.14 25.95 6.95
N GLY A 29 -23.96 24.62 6.96
CA GLY A 29 -22.64 24.00 7.15
C GLY A 29 -21.68 24.40 6.04
N ARG A 30 -20.39 24.59 6.37
CA ARG A 30 -19.34 24.80 5.37
C ARG A 30 -18.85 23.45 4.87
N TRP A 31 -19.32 23.06 3.69
CA TRP A 31 -18.95 21.81 3.04
C TRP A 31 -17.97 22.08 1.90
N PRO A 32 -16.77 21.49 1.90
CA PRO A 32 -15.79 21.66 0.82
C PRO A 32 -16.37 21.43 -0.58
N LEU A 33 -17.19 20.38 -0.76
CA LEU A 33 -17.79 20.06 -2.05
C LEU A 33 -18.67 21.22 -2.55
N ALA A 34 -19.57 21.74 -1.71
CA ALA A 34 -20.49 22.82 -2.06
C ALA A 34 -19.80 24.20 -2.12
N GLY A 35 -18.71 24.39 -1.37
CA GLY A 35 -17.96 25.64 -1.34
C GLY A 35 -17.02 25.82 -2.54
N ASN A 36 -16.49 24.73 -3.09
CA ASN A 36 -15.48 24.75 -4.15
C ASN A 36 -16.06 24.39 -5.54
N HIS A 37 -17.28 23.85 -5.61
CA HIS A 37 -17.88 23.34 -6.83
C HIS A 37 -19.34 23.76 -6.97
N THR A 38 -19.83 23.75 -8.21
CA THR A 38 -21.26 23.94 -8.49
C THR A 38 -21.96 22.60 -8.39
N LEU A 39 -22.93 22.46 -7.50
CA LEU A 39 -23.69 21.22 -7.34
C LEU A 39 -24.95 21.25 -8.22
N VAL A 40 -25.19 20.16 -8.93
CA VAL A 40 -26.41 19.90 -9.70
C VAL A 40 -27.09 18.68 -9.09
N PHE A 41 -28.34 18.81 -8.70
CA PHE A 41 -29.13 17.68 -8.20
C PHE A 41 -30.08 17.22 -9.29
N HIS A 42 -30.03 15.93 -9.63
CA HIS A 42 -30.87 15.35 -10.67
C HIS A 42 -31.60 14.11 -10.14
N GLU A 43 -32.92 14.12 -10.25
CA GLU A 43 -33.77 13.00 -9.84
C GLU A 43 -34.30 12.30 -11.09
N VAL A 44 -34.19 10.97 -11.13
CA VAL A 44 -34.75 10.15 -12.20
C VAL A 44 -35.91 9.27 -11.72
N ASP A 45 -36.80 8.93 -12.65
CA ASP A 45 -37.90 7.99 -12.39
C ASP A 45 -37.41 6.53 -12.40
N GLY A 46 -36.46 6.19 -13.27
CA GLY A 46 -36.00 4.82 -13.49
C GLY A 46 -34.93 4.32 -12.51
N ARG A 47 -34.42 3.12 -12.78
CA ARG A 47 -33.23 2.59 -12.10
C ARG A 47 -31.98 3.26 -12.66
N LEU A 48 -31.08 3.71 -11.78
CA LEU A 48 -29.82 4.36 -12.14
C LEU A 48 -28.95 3.50 -13.07
N ILE A 49 -28.93 2.19 -12.86
CA ILE A 49 -28.13 1.25 -13.65
C ILE A 49 -28.49 1.18 -15.15
N HIS A 50 -29.63 1.75 -15.55
CA HIS A 50 -30.10 1.79 -16.95
C HIS A 50 -30.04 3.22 -17.53
N GLN A 51 -29.45 4.19 -16.83
CA GLN A 51 -29.36 5.59 -17.28
C GLN A 51 -28.08 5.82 -18.11
N ASP A 52 -27.91 5.03 -19.18
CA ASP A 52 -26.87 5.30 -20.16
C ASP A 52 -27.09 6.69 -20.78
N ARG A 53 -25.98 7.42 -21.02
CA ARG A 53 -25.96 8.76 -21.62
C ARG A 53 -26.68 9.86 -20.81
N ILE A 54 -26.88 9.65 -19.50
CA ILE A 54 -27.50 10.67 -18.62
C ILE A 54 -26.69 11.98 -18.55
N ASP A 55 -25.39 11.91 -18.83
CA ASP A 55 -24.49 13.05 -18.94
C ASP A 55 -24.75 13.93 -20.18
N GLU A 56 -25.54 13.46 -21.16
CA GLU A 56 -26.05 14.32 -22.23
C GLU A 56 -27.23 15.20 -21.78
N GLU A 57 -27.95 14.77 -20.75
CA GLU A 57 -29.07 15.52 -20.15
C GLU A 57 -28.59 16.45 -19.02
N VAL A 58 -27.49 16.08 -18.35
CA VAL A 58 -26.94 16.79 -17.20
C VAL A 58 -25.53 17.29 -17.50
N ASP A 59 -25.41 18.57 -17.86
CA ASP A 59 -24.13 19.25 -18.07
C ASP A 59 -23.29 19.32 -16.77
N CYS A 60 -22.32 18.39 -16.65
CA CYS A 60 -21.46 18.22 -15.49
C CYS A 60 -20.08 17.64 -15.84
N ASP A 61 -19.10 17.88 -14.95
CA ASP A 61 -17.72 17.39 -15.04
C ASP A 61 -17.49 16.09 -14.25
N LEU A 62 -18.42 15.74 -13.36
CA LEU A 62 -18.38 14.56 -12.49
C LEU A 62 -19.81 14.16 -12.12
N ILE A 63 -20.10 12.85 -12.15
CA ILE A 63 -21.36 12.28 -11.67
C ILE A 63 -21.11 11.44 -10.41
N ILE A 64 -21.91 11.69 -9.37
CA ILE A 64 -21.98 10.87 -8.17
C ILE A 64 -23.39 10.28 -8.12
N PHE A 65 -23.51 8.99 -8.39
CA PHE A 65 -24.76 8.25 -8.22
C PHE A 65 -24.90 7.89 -6.73
N ILE A 66 -26.00 8.31 -6.10
CA ILE A 66 -26.33 7.93 -4.72
C ILE A 66 -27.45 6.89 -4.76
N SER A 67 -27.14 5.66 -4.33
CA SER A 67 -28.02 4.52 -4.57
C SER A 67 -27.99 3.51 -3.42
N ARG A 68 -28.78 2.45 -3.54
CA ARG A 68 -28.70 1.26 -2.71
C ARG A 68 -27.77 0.22 -3.29
N HIS A 69 -27.11 -0.49 -2.41
CA HIS A 69 -26.53 -1.80 -2.69
C HIS A 69 -27.52 -2.90 -2.27
N SER A 70 -27.67 -3.95 -3.08
CA SER A 70 -28.42 -5.16 -2.72
C SER A 70 -27.59 -6.42 -2.89
N SER A 71 -27.49 -7.22 -1.83
CA SER A 71 -26.70 -8.45 -1.79
C SER A 71 -27.53 -9.66 -1.37
N THR A 72 -27.25 -10.82 -1.97
CA THR A 72 -27.83 -12.12 -1.56
C THR A 72 -27.26 -12.62 -0.22
N ARG A 73 -26.13 -12.06 0.22
CA ARG A 73 -25.55 -12.27 1.55
C ARG A 73 -25.53 -10.92 2.26
N PRO A 74 -26.65 -10.52 2.88
CA PRO A 74 -26.82 -9.16 3.37
C PRO A 74 -25.82 -8.89 4.49
N ILE A 75 -25.05 -7.81 4.30
CA ILE A 75 -24.23 -7.20 5.34
C ILE A 75 -24.48 -5.70 5.31
N PRO A 76 -24.58 -5.02 6.47
CA PRO A 76 -24.56 -3.57 6.49
C PRO A 76 -23.26 -3.04 5.88
N ALA A 77 -23.37 -2.22 4.85
CA ALA A 77 -22.21 -1.72 4.13
C ALA A 77 -22.45 -0.32 3.56
N LEU A 78 -21.41 0.51 3.56
CA LEU A 78 -21.34 1.76 2.80
C LEU A 78 -20.25 1.59 1.76
N THR A 79 -20.58 1.76 0.48
CA THR A 79 -19.69 1.33 -0.60
C THR A 79 -19.49 2.38 -1.67
N VAL A 80 -18.41 2.20 -2.44
CA VAL A 80 -18.02 3.06 -3.56
C VAL A 80 -17.57 2.18 -4.72
N HIS A 81 -18.01 2.45 -5.95
CA HIS A 81 -17.46 1.79 -7.15
C HIS A 81 -17.75 2.55 -8.44
N VAL A 82 -17.00 2.21 -9.49
CA VAL A 82 -17.31 2.61 -10.86
C VAL A 82 -18.04 1.47 -11.59
N THR A 83 -18.90 1.84 -12.53
CA THR A 83 -19.70 0.91 -13.34
C THR A 83 -18.95 0.38 -14.56
N GLY A 84 -19.37 -0.78 -15.05
CA GLY A 84 -18.69 -1.47 -16.14
C GLY A 84 -19.05 -2.95 -16.20
N ASN A 85 -18.97 -3.52 -17.39
CA ASN A 85 -19.24 -4.92 -17.66
C ASN A 85 -18.06 -5.56 -18.40
N TYR A 86 -17.42 -6.56 -17.81
CA TYR A 86 -16.31 -7.29 -18.47
C TYR A 86 -16.77 -8.34 -19.48
N ASP A 87 -18.04 -8.75 -19.43
CA ASP A 87 -18.62 -9.79 -20.30
C ASP A 87 -20.09 -9.48 -20.57
N THR A 88 -21.04 -9.99 -19.77
CA THR A 88 -22.48 -9.69 -19.92
C THR A 88 -22.90 -8.39 -19.23
N ALA A 89 -24.00 -7.81 -19.69
CA ALA A 89 -24.60 -6.58 -19.15
C ALA A 89 -26.03 -6.82 -18.61
N ASP A 90 -26.18 -7.84 -17.77
CA ASP A 90 -27.49 -8.28 -17.25
C ASP A 90 -28.18 -7.21 -16.38
N LEU A 91 -27.39 -6.27 -15.83
CA LEU A 91 -27.82 -5.18 -14.98
C LEU A 91 -27.48 -3.82 -15.61
N GLY A 92 -27.80 -3.65 -16.90
CA GLY A 92 -27.65 -2.40 -17.63
C GLY A 92 -26.24 -2.14 -18.17
N GLY A 93 -26.14 -1.12 -19.03
CA GLY A 93 -24.95 -0.86 -19.83
C GLY A 93 -24.79 -1.84 -20.99
N GLU A 94 -23.59 -1.86 -21.55
CA GLU A 94 -23.20 -2.67 -22.70
C GLU A 94 -22.15 -3.73 -22.31
N PRO A 95 -22.20 -4.94 -22.90
CA PRO A 95 -21.16 -5.96 -22.78
C PRO A 95 -19.76 -5.44 -23.14
N GLY A 96 -18.77 -5.70 -22.29
CA GLY A 96 -17.36 -5.33 -22.56
C GLY A 96 -17.06 -3.83 -22.49
N MET A 97 -17.96 -3.01 -21.92
CA MET A 97 -17.81 -1.56 -21.80
C MET A 97 -17.60 -1.13 -20.35
N LEU A 98 -16.72 -0.15 -20.14
CA LEU A 98 -16.34 0.38 -18.84
C LEU A 98 -16.59 1.90 -18.79
N ALA A 99 -17.30 2.38 -17.77
CA ALA A 99 -17.56 3.81 -17.62
C ALA A 99 -16.30 4.56 -17.16
N PRO A 100 -16.08 5.83 -17.57
CA PRO A 100 -14.99 6.65 -17.05
C PRO A 100 -15.07 6.76 -15.51
N ALA A 101 -13.99 6.43 -14.81
CA ALA A 101 -13.91 6.45 -13.35
C ALA A 101 -13.37 7.79 -12.83
N ALA A 102 -13.57 8.04 -11.54
CA ALA A 102 -12.99 9.19 -10.85
C ALA A 102 -12.20 8.76 -9.59
N PRO A 103 -11.03 8.08 -9.73
CA PRO A 103 -10.37 7.43 -8.59
C PRO A 103 -10.07 8.35 -7.41
N ALA A 104 -9.58 9.57 -7.65
CA ALA A 104 -9.28 10.52 -6.57
C ALA A 104 -10.54 10.92 -5.76
N TRP A 105 -11.69 11.07 -6.44
CA TRP A 105 -12.97 11.35 -5.79
C TRP A 105 -13.51 10.12 -5.06
N MET A 106 -13.43 8.95 -5.68
CA MET A 106 -13.80 7.67 -5.06
C MET A 106 -12.99 7.42 -3.78
N HIS A 107 -11.69 7.69 -3.82
CA HIS A 107 -10.76 7.56 -2.70
C HIS A 107 -11.09 8.54 -1.56
N ALA A 108 -11.33 9.81 -1.87
CA ALA A 108 -11.74 10.81 -0.88
C ALA A 108 -13.07 10.43 -0.19
N VAL A 109 -14.07 9.99 -0.96
CA VAL A 109 -15.35 9.53 -0.40
C VAL A 109 -15.17 8.28 0.44
N LEU A 110 -14.40 7.29 -0.02
CA LEU A 110 -14.15 6.06 0.73
C LEU A 110 -13.48 6.34 2.09
N ARG A 111 -12.46 7.21 2.13
CA ARG A 111 -11.79 7.62 3.38
C ARG A 111 -12.76 8.34 4.31
N ASN A 112 -13.61 9.20 3.76
CA ASN A 112 -14.62 9.90 4.54
C ASN A 112 -15.67 8.96 5.13
N LEU A 113 -16.11 7.95 4.37
CA LEU A 113 -17.01 6.90 4.84
C LEU A 113 -16.36 6.12 6.00
N ALA A 114 -15.10 5.72 5.85
CA ALA A 114 -14.37 4.99 6.90
C ALA A 114 -14.28 5.77 8.22
N ALA A 115 -14.22 7.10 8.15
CA ALA A 115 -14.18 7.96 9.33
C ALA A 115 -15.56 8.22 9.98
N ARG A 116 -16.67 7.94 9.27
CA ARG A 116 -18.03 8.35 9.66
C ARG A 116 -19.06 7.23 9.72
N ALA A 117 -18.71 6.05 9.21
CA ALA A 117 -19.60 4.90 9.16
C ALA A 117 -20.16 4.58 10.56
N PRO A 118 -21.48 4.35 10.69
CA PRO A 118 -22.05 3.87 11.93
C PRO A 118 -21.49 2.51 12.33
N ASP A 119 -21.45 2.21 13.63
CA ASP A 119 -21.01 0.92 14.13
C ASP A 119 -21.75 -0.24 13.45
N GLY A 120 -20.99 -1.24 13.01
CA GLY A 120 -21.53 -2.41 12.31
C GLY A 120 -21.60 -2.29 10.79
N TYR A 121 -21.43 -1.09 10.21
CA TYR A 121 -21.31 -0.94 8.77
C TYR A 121 -19.89 -1.21 8.30
N ARG A 122 -19.76 -2.09 7.30
CA ARG A 122 -18.52 -2.23 6.53
C ARG A 122 -18.35 -1.04 5.60
N VAL A 123 -17.15 -0.49 5.49
CA VAL A 123 -16.79 0.44 4.42
C VAL A 123 -15.91 -0.29 3.42
N SER A 124 -16.25 -0.24 2.13
CA SER A 124 -15.46 -0.90 1.10
C SER A 124 -15.65 -0.31 -0.28
N TYR A 125 -14.62 -0.43 -1.12
CA TYR A 125 -14.89 -0.47 -2.55
C TYR A 125 -15.76 -1.66 -2.91
N GLU A 126 -16.48 -1.55 -4.02
CA GLU A 126 -16.95 -2.70 -4.77
C GLU A 126 -16.16 -2.85 -6.07
N VAL A 127 -16.12 -4.08 -6.58
CA VAL A 127 -15.56 -4.36 -7.89
C VAL A 127 -16.39 -3.70 -8.98
N THR A 128 -15.81 -3.47 -10.16
CA THR A 128 -16.56 -2.93 -11.30
C THR A 128 -17.66 -3.89 -11.73
N HIS A 129 -18.89 -3.40 -11.80
CA HIS A 129 -20.05 -4.15 -12.22
C HIS A 129 -21.22 -3.24 -12.61
N HIS A 130 -22.17 -3.80 -13.36
CA HIS A 130 -23.43 -3.21 -13.80
C HIS A 130 -23.30 -1.90 -14.61
N GLY A 131 -24.42 -1.43 -15.16
CA GLY A 131 -24.48 -0.16 -15.89
C GLY A 131 -24.74 1.06 -14.97
N PRO A 132 -24.79 2.26 -15.52
CA PRO A 132 -24.60 2.59 -16.93
C PRO A 132 -23.12 2.45 -17.35
N THR A 133 -22.86 2.22 -18.63
CA THR A 133 -21.50 2.16 -19.18
C THR A 133 -21.27 3.17 -20.29
N ALA A 134 -22.33 3.62 -20.97
CA ALA A 134 -22.24 4.64 -22.01
C ALA A 134 -22.28 6.04 -21.39
N LEU A 135 -21.23 6.38 -20.65
CA LEU A 135 -20.98 7.71 -20.09
C LEU A 135 -19.67 8.26 -20.67
N SER A 136 -19.66 9.56 -20.96
CA SER A 136 -18.48 10.33 -21.32
C SER A 136 -17.86 11.05 -20.11
N THR A 137 -18.69 11.39 -19.12
CA THR A 137 -18.28 12.06 -17.88
C THR A 137 -17.82 11.05 -16.82
N PRO A 138 -16.69 11.30 -16.10
CA PRO A 138 -16.28 10.49 -14.95
C PRO A 138 -17.41 10.32 -13.94
N SER A 139 -17.59 9.08 -13.48
CA SER A 139 -18.68 8.75 -12.57
C SER A 139 -18.31 7.66 -11.56
N PHE A 140 -19.06 7.62 -10.47
CA PHE A 140 -19.03 6.53 -9.50
C PHE A 140 -20.32 6.48 -8.69
N PHE A 141 -20.59 5.31 -8.12
CA PHE A 141 -21.67 5.07 -7.18
C PHE A 141 -21.16 5.20 -5.75
N VAL A 142 -22.01 5.74 -4.87
CA VAL A 142 -21.87 5.73 -3.42
C VAL A 142 -23.15 5.16 -2.84
N GLU A 143 -23.04 4.05 -2.12
CA GLU A 143 -24.21 3.25 -1.79
C GLU A 143 -24.36 2.91 -0.32
N ILE A 144 -25.61 2.64 0.06
CA ILE A 144 -25.96 2.02 1.35
C ILE A 144 -26.50 0.62 1.07
N GLY A 145 -25.93 -0.37 1.74
CA GLY A 145 -26.30 -1.77 1.64
C GLY A 145 -26.57 -2.41 3.00
N SER A 146 -27.22 -3.57 3.03
CA SER A 146 -27.60 -4.37 1.85
C SER A 146 -29.10 -4.65 1.75
N THR A 147 -29.89 -4.19 2.72
CA THR A 147 -31.33 -4.45 2.81
C THR A 147 -32.13 -3.18 3.08
N ALA A 148 -33.46 -3.28 3.02
CA ALA A 148 -34.37 -2.17 3.31
C ALA A 148 -34.15 -1.54 4.71
N ALA A 149 -33.64 -2.31 5.68
CA ALA A 149 -33.32 -1.77 7.00
C ALA A 149 -32.19 -0.75 6.91
N GLU A 150 -31.10 -1.10 6.22
CA GLU A 150 -29.96 -0.19 6.05
C GLU A 150 -30.28 0.95 5.08
N TRP A 151 -31.02 0.67 3.98
CA TRP A 151 -31.40 1.73 3.02
C TRP A 151 -32.19 2.86 3.67
N ALA A 152 -33.05 2.54 4.65
CA ALA A 152 -33.85 3.49 5.39
C ALA A 152 -33.18 3.99 6.68
N ASP A 153 -31.94 3.57 6.99
CA ASP A 153 -31.24 3.98 8.19
C ASP A 153 -30.77 5.45 8.07
N PRO A 154 -31.31 6.38 8.88
CA PRO A 154 -30.92 7.78 8.81
C PRO A 154 -29.46 8.02 9.25
N ALA A 155 -28.89 7.14 10.09
CA ALA A 155 -27.48 7.26 10.47
C ALA A 155 -26.58 6.95 9.28
N ALA A 156 -26.90 5.91 8.50
CA ALA A 156 -26.20 5.59 7.26
C ALA A 156 -26.38 6.68 6.20
N GLY A 157 -27.62 7.14 5.98
CA GLY A 157 -27.93 8.23 5.06
C GLY A 157 -27.14 9.50 5.36
N ARG A 158 -27.10 9.91 6.63
CA ARG A 158 -26.30 11.05 7.09
C ARG A 158 -24.80 10.81 6.93
N ALA A 159 -24.28 9.63 7.28
CA ALA A 159 -22.86 9.33 7.14
C ALA A 159 -22.40 9.41 5.68
N VAL A 160 -23.19 8.89 4.73
CA VAL A 160 -22.91 9.00 3.29
C VAL A 160 -22.98 10.46 2.82
N ALA A 161 -24.03 11.19 3.20
CA ALA A 161 -24.20 12.60 2.84
C ALA A 161 -23.02 13.47 3.32
N GLU A 162 -22.62 13.34 4.59
CA GLU A 162 -21.47 14.07 5.14
C GLU A 162 -20.17 13.66 4.43
N SER A 163 -20.04 12.39 4.04
CA SER A 163 -18.84 11.88 3.38
C SER A 163 -18.67 12.43 1.97
N ILE A 164 -19.76 12.55 1.22
CA ILE A 164 -19.78 13.16 -0.11
C ILE A 164 -19.50 14.66 0.01
N LEU A 165 -20.22 15.38 0.88
CA LEU A 165 -20.09 16.83 1.04
C LEU A 165 -18.71 17.26 1.58
N SER A 166 -18.04 16.37 2.32
CA SER A 166 -16.68 16.57 2.86
C SER A 166 -15.57 16.11 1.91
N ALA A 167 -15.90 15.55 0.74
CA ALA A 167 -14.89 15.00 -0.16
C ALA A 167 -13.99 16.12 -0.72
N VAL A 168 -12.68 15.96 -0.52
CA VAL A 168 -11.64 16.79 -1.12
C VAL A 168 -10.63 15.82 -1.73
N PRO A 169 -10.56 15.67 -3.06
CA PRO A 169 -9.59 14.77 -3.69
C PRO A 169 -8.18 15.32 -3.49
N GLU A 170 -7.30 14.45 -3.01
CA GLU A 170 -5.85 14.71 -2.90
C GLU A 170 -5.11 14.17 -4.13
N GLU A 171 -3.79 14.36 -4.17
CA GLU A 171 -2.96 13.73 -5.20
C GLU A 171 -2.86 12.22 -4.96
N THR A 172 -3.42 11.43 -5.87
CA THR A 172 -3.50 9.97 -5.76
C THR A 172 -2.61 9.24 -6.77
N ILE A 173 -2.23 8.02 -6.42
CA ILE A 173 -1.71 7.03 -7.36
C ILE A 173 -2.92 6.30 -7.93
N ASN A 174 -3.34 6.63 -9.14
CA ASN A 174 -4.48 5.99 -9.77
C ASN A 174 -4.14 4.56 -10.21
N LEU A 175 -4.95 3.61 -9.77
CA LEU A 175 -4.71 2.18 -9.90
C LEU A 175 -5.86 1.47 -10.62
N ILE A 176 -5.52 0.45 -11.40
CA ILE A 176 -6.44 -0.64 -11.73
C ILE A 176 -6.17 -1.85 -10.84
N GLY A 177 -7.22 -2.52 -10.40
CA GLY A 177 -7.15 -3.65 -9.47
C GLY A 177 -7.55 -4.97 -10.09
N PHE A 178 -6.86 -6.05 -9.74
CA PHE A 178 -7.20 -7.41 -10.15
C PHE A 178 -7.30 -8.35 -8.96
N GLY A 179 -8.31 -9.21 -8.97
CA GLY A 179 -8.55 -10.18 -7.92
C GLY A 179 -9.42 -9.65 -6.78
N GLY A 180 -9.59 -10.48 -5.76
CA GLY A 180 -10.46 -10.24 -4.63
C GLY A 180 -11.91 -10.68 -4.87
N THR A 181 -12.70 -10.52 -3.81
CA THR A 181 -14.16 -10.74 -3.84
C THR A 181 -14.87 -9.47 -4.30
N HIS A 182 -16.20 -9.51 -4.35
CA HIS A 182 -17.03 -8.37 -4.74
C HIS A 182 -16.79 -7.09 -3.93
N TYR A 183 -16.44 -7.20 -2.65
CA TYR A 183 -16.15 -6.06 -1.77
C TYR A 183 -14.67 -5.61 -1.79
N ALA A 184 -13.87 -6.08 -2.77
CA ALA A 184 -12.51 -5.60 -3.02
C ALA A 184 -11.68 -5.33 -1.74
N VAL A 185 -11.67 -6.27 -0.79
CA VAL A 185 -11.23 -6.06 0.60
C VAL A 185 -9.79 -5.55 0.64
N ARG A 186 -8.89 -6.17 -0.12
CA ARG A 186 -7.48 -5.79 -0.14
C ARG A 186 -7.26 -4.43 -0.78
N GLN A 187 -7.95 -4.14 -1.89
CA GLN A 187 -7.90 -2.82 -2.54
C GLN A 187 -8.45 -1.72 -1.63
N THR A 188 -9.49 -2.03 -0.84
CA THR A 188 -10.04 -1.14 0.19
C THR A 188 -8.99 -0.86 1.28
N GLU A 189 -8.37 -1.88 1.84
CA GLU A 189 -7.32 -1.73 2.88
C GLU A 189 -6.16 -0.84 2.40
N ILE A 190 -5.69 -1.08 1.17
CA ILE A 190 -4.65 -0.27 0.53
C ILE A 190 -5.10 1.18 0.39
N ALA A 191 -6.29 1.42 -0.14
CA ALA A 191 -6.81 2.76 -0.36
C ALA A 191 -7.01 3.56 0.94
N LEU A 192 -7.46 2.91 2.01
CA LEU A 192 -7.60 3.55 3.32
C LEU A 192 -6.26 3.90 3.96
N SER A 193 -5.20 3.14 3.63
CA SER A 193 -3.89 3.24 4.29
C SER A 193 -2.82 3.93 3.43
N SER A 194 -3.17 4.44 2.24
CA SER A 194 -2.23 5.07 1.30
C SER A 194 -2.91 6.07 0.37
N ARG A 195 -2.13 6.63 -0.56
CA ARG A 195 -2.60 7.43 -1.70
C ARG A 195 -3.08 6.58 -2.89
N GLY A 196 -3.07 5.25 -2.77
CA GLY A 196 -3.57 4.35 -3.82
C GLY A 196 -5.07 4.51 -4.03
N ALA A 197 -5.47 5.00 -5.20
CA ALA A 197 -6.86 5.23 -5.56
C ALA A 197 -7.27 4.32 -6.72
N PHE A 198 -8.20 3.40 -6.45
CA PHE A 198 -8.63 2.44 -7.46
C PHE A 198 -9.77 3.00 -8.32
N GLY A 199 -9.61 2.90 -9.64
CA GLY A 199 -10.71 3.04 -10.60
C GLY A 199 -11.38 1.69 -10.82
N HIS A 200 -11.14 1.08 -11.98
CA HIS A 200 -11.68 -0.25 -12.29
C HIS A 200 -10.99 -1.35 -11.49
N ILE A 201 -11.80 -2.25 -10.95
CA ILE A 201 -11.37 -3.44 -10.20
C ILE A 201 -12.05 -4.65 -10.82
N ALA A 202 -11.26 -5.62 -11.30
CA ALA A 202 -11.76 -6.88 -11.84
C ALA A 202 -11.75 -7.97 -10.76
N PRO A 203 -12.90 -8.55 -10.37
CA PRO A 203 -12.94 -9.58 -9.33
C PRO A 203 -12.31 -10.87 -9.81
N ALA A 204 -11.80 -11.69 -8.87
CA ALA A 204 -11.16 -12.97 -9.17
C ALA A 204 -11.99 -13.88 -10.11
N ARG A 205 -13.32 -13.88 -9.96
CA ARG A 205 -14.24 -14.68 -10.80
C ARG A 205 -14.24 -14.31 -12.29
N GLN A 206 -13.91 -13.05 -12.62
CA GLN A 206 -13.97 -12.47 -13.97
C GLN A 206 -12.58 -12.16 -14.55
N VAL A 207 -11.50 -12.26 -13.78
CA VAL A 207 -10.13 -12.01 -14.28
C VAL A 207 -9.83 -12.82 -15.56
N ARG A 208 -10.29 -14.07 -15.66
CA ARG A 208 -10.13 -14.92 -16.86
C ARG A 208 -10.77 -14.37 -18.14
N LEU A 209 -11.74 -13.46 -18.01
CA LEU A 209 -12.47 -12.86 -19.14
C LEU A 209 -11.66 -11.70 -19.75
N LEU A 210 -10.67 -11.19 -19.03
CA LEU A 210 -9.89 -10.05 -19.46
C LEU A 210 -8.94 -10.42 -20.59
N ASP A 211 -8.96 -9.59 -21.63
CA ASP A 211 -7.96 -9.54 -22.69
C ASP A 211 -7.18 -8.21 -22.64
N ARG A 212 -6.23 -8.03 -23.57
CA ARG A 212 -5.38 -6.83 -23.59
C ARG A 212 -6.20 -5.56 -23.83
N GLY A 213 -7.29 -5.66 -24.61
CA GLY A 213 -8.19 -4.55 -24.89
C GLY A 213 -8.90 -4.08 -23.63
N LEU A 214 -9.46 -5.01 -22.85
CA LEU A 214 -10.13 -4.69 -21.58
C LEU A 214 -9.15 -4.13 -20.55
N VAL A 215 -7.92 -4.65 -20.44
CA VAL A 215 -6.92 -4.06 -19.54
C VAL A 215 -6.55 -2.63 -19.96
N GLY A 216 -6.43 -2.37 -21.27
CA GLY A 216 -6.23 -1.03 -21.81
C GLY A 216 -7.41 -0.09 -21.48
N GLN A 217 -8.65 -0.57 -21.65
CA GLN A 217 -9.84 0.19 -21.28
C GLN A 217 -9.89 0.49 -19.77
N MET A 218 -9.57 -0.50 -18.92
CA MET A 218 -9.49 -0.29 -17.47
C MET A 218 -8.50 0.83 -17.14
N GLN A 219 -7.32 0.82 -17.78
CA GLN A 219 -6.29 1.83 -17.58
C GLN A 219 -6.78 3.21 -18.01
N GLU A 220 -7.31 3.34 -19.23
CA GLU A 220 -7.75 4.60 -19.81
C GLU A 220 -8.91 5.21 -19.03
N ALA A 221 -9.97 4.42 -18.79
CA ALA A 221 -11.15 4.87 -18.05
C ALA A 221 -10.83 5.23 -16.59
N SER A 222 -9.81 4.60 -15.99
CA SER A 222 -9.34 4.95 -14.64
C SER A 222 -8.28 6.05 -14.61
N ARG A 223 -7.74 6.45 -15.76
CA ARG A 223 -6.50 7.26 -15.86
C ARG A 223 -5.41 6.68 -14.96
N ALA A 224 -5.26 5.36 -14.96
CA ALA A 224 -4.37 4.65 -14.06
C ALA A 224 -2.92 4.76 -14.52
N VAL A 225 -2.04 5.03 -13.55
CA VAL A 225 -0.58 5.07 -13.75
C VAL A 225 0.09 3.76 -13.36
N ALA A 226 -0.63 2.92 -12.61
CA ALA A 226 -0.15 1.63 -12.16
C ALA A 226 -1.29 0.61 -11.98
N ALA A 227 -0.92 -0.65 -11.78
CA ALA A 227 -1.80 -1.77 -11.52
C ALA A 227 -1.42 -2.48 -10.22
N TYR A 228 -2.40 -3.11 -9.59
CA TYR A 228 -2.22 -3.96 -8.42
C TYR A 228 -2.97 -5.29 -8.60
N ILE A 229 -2.31 -6.39 -8.21
CA ILE A 229 -2.89 -7.73 -8.25
C ILE A 229 -2.94 -8.29 -6.82
N ASP A 230 -4.14 -8.63 -6.34
CA ASP A 230 -4.31 -9.45 -5.14
C ASP A 230 -3.94 -10.91 -5.49
N LYS A 231 -2.64 -11.21 -5.54
CA LYS A 231 -2.11 -12.52 -5.94
C LYS A 231 -2.66 -13.67 -5.08
N LYS A 232 -3.03 -13.40 -3.80
CA LYS A 232 -3.58 -14.42 -2.90
C LYS A 232 -5.00 -14.85 -3.28
N SER A 233 -5.69 -14.04 -4.08
CA SER A 233 -7.04 -14.32 -4.54
C SER A 233 -7.10 -15.01 -5.91
N LEU A 234 -5.97 -15.16 -6.59
CA LEU A 234 -5.88 -15.70 -7.94
C LEU A 234 -5.03 -16.97 -7.99
N PRO A 235 -5.36 -17.92 -8.88
CA PRO A 235 -4.41 -18.96 -9.27
C PRO A 235 -3.12 -18.35 -9.83
N VAL A 236 -1.98 -19.00 -9.59
CA VAL A 236 -0.66 -18.53 -10.05
C VAL A 236 -0.66 -18.27 -11.56
N GLU A 237 -1.22 -19.20 -12.35
CA GLU A 237 -1.30 -19.08 -13.81
C GLU A 237 -2.07 -17.84 -14.27
N GLU A 238 -3.18 -17.49 -13.60
CA GLU A 238 -3.95 -16.28 -13.90
C GLU A 238 -3.23 -15.01 -13.45
N SER A 239 -2.54 -15.04 -12.29
CA SER A 239 -1.69 -13.93 -11.85
C SER A 239 -0.61 -13.64 -12.90
N GLU A 240 0.14 -14.65 -13.33
CA GLU A 240 1.18 -14.50 -14.33
C GLU A 240 0.63 -14.05 -15.70
N ARG A 241 -0.57 -14.51 -16.07
CA ARG A 241 -1.26 -14.08 -17.29
C ARG A 241 -1.56 -12.59 -17.24
N ILE A 242 -2.13 -12.10 -16.15
CA ILE A 242 -2.41 -10.68 -15.94
C ILE A 242 -1.14 -9.85 -15.85
N GLU A 243 -0.10 -10.34 -15.16
CA GLU A 243 1.20 -9.66 -15.08
C GLU A 243 1.81 -9.43 -16.46
N ARG A 244 1.74 -10.44 -17.36
CA ARG A 244 2.16 -10.28 -18.76
C ARG A 244 1.35 -9.21 -19.48
N MET A 245 0.02 -9.24 -19.35
CA MET A 245 -0.86 -8.27 -20.02
C MET A 245 -0.62 -6.83 -19.55
N ILE A 246 -0.39 -6.63 -18.26
CA ILE A 246 -0.02 -5.34 -17.66
C ILE A 246 1.31 -4.85 -18.25
N GLY A 247 2.33 -5.72 -18.27
CA GLY A 247 3.65 -5.39 -18.84
C GLY A 247 3.58 -5.08 -20.34
N ASP A 248 2.81 -5.85 -21.09
CA ASP A 248 2.55 -5.63 -22.52
C ASP A 248 1.84 -4.30 -22.82
N ALA A 249 1.01 -3.83 -21.89
CA ALA A 249 0.35 -2.52 -21.96
C ALA A 249 1.23 -1.37 -21.47
N GLY A 250 2.45 -1.64 -20.99
CA GLY A 250 3.35 -0.63 -20.43
C GLY A 250 2.86 -0.07 -19.08
N ILE A 251 1.97 -0.78 -18.39
CA ILE A 251 1.45 -0.35 -17.10
C ILE A 251 2.43 -0.79 -16.01
N VAL A 252 2.71 0.12 -15.08
CA VAL A 252 3.54 -0.19 -13.92
C VAL A 252 2.80 -1.14 -12.98
N LEU A 253 3.33 -2.33 -12.72
CA LEU A 253 2.84 -3.19 -11.65
C LEU A 253 3.46 -2.75 -10.32
N LEU A 254 2.63 -2.59 -9.28
CA LEU A 254 3.08 -2.33 -7.91
C LEU A 254 2.63 -3.43 -6.95
N SER A 255 3.48 -3.74 -5.98
CA SER A 255 3.10 -4.48 -4.78
C SER A 255 2.36 -3.61 -3.77
N GLU A 256 1.70 -4.26 -2.79
CA GLU A 256 1.05 -3.56 -1.67
C GLU A 256 2.05 -2.70 -0.89
N SER A 257 3.22 -3.25 -0.57
CA SER A 257 4.30 -2.52 0.12
C SER A 257 4.72 -1.27 -0.64
N GLU A 258 4.96 -1.36 -1.96
CA GLU A 258 5.32 -0.19 -2.77
C GLU A 258 4.26 0.92 -2.72
N ILE A 259 2.97 0.56 -2.78
CA ILE A 259 1.87 1.53 -2.72
C ILE A 259 1.80 2.20 -1.34
N LEU A 260 1.99 1.44 -0.27
CA LEU A 260 1.97 1.95 1.11
C LEU A 260 3.19 2.85 1.39
N GLU A 261 4.36 2.45 0.91
CA GLU A 261 5.64 3.10 1.21
C GLU A 261 5.89 4.35 0.37
N THR A 262 5.26 4.49 -0.81
CA THR A 262 5.45 5.67 -1.68
C THR A 262 5.23 6.99 -0.92
N GLY A 263 4.38 7.00 0.12
CA GLY A 263 4.21 8.13 1.02
C GLY A 263 3.90 9.42 0.27
N ASP A 264 4.57 10.51 0.62
CA ASP A 264 4.39 11.84 0.02
C ASP A 264 5.30 12.11 -1.19
N LEU A 265 5.94 11.09 -1.76
CA LEU A 265 6.73 11.27 -2.97
C LEU A 265 5.84 11.61 -4.17
N GLU A 266 6.28 12.58 -4.97
CA GLU A 266 5.71 12.78 -6.29
C GLU A 266 5.89 11.50 -7.13
N TRP A 267 4.86 11.11 -7.88
CA TRP A 267 4.89 9.90 -8.69
C TRP A 267 6.10 9.84 -9.64
N THR A 268 6.47 10.97 -10.25
CA THR A 268 7.62 11.03 -11.16
C THR A 268 8.95 10.83 -10.44
N THR A 269 9.06 11.26 -9.18
CA THR A 269 10.24 11.06 -8.34
C THR A 269 10.34 9.59 -7.92
N TYR A 270 9.23 8.97 -7.53
CA TYR A 270 9.17 7.54 -7.23
C TYR A 270 9.64 6.69 -8.44
N LEU A 271 9.17 6.99 -9.66
CA LEU A 271 9.61 6.29 -10.86
C LEU A 271 11.12 6.42 -11.09
N LYS A 272 11.69 7.62 -10.94
CA LYS A 272 13.15 7.82 -11.05
C LYS A 272 13.94 7.01 -10.02
N ILE A 273 13.46 6.93 -8.78
CA ILE A 273 14.08 6.11 -7.73
C ILE A 273 14.06 4.64 -8.16
N ARG A 274 12.93 4.18 -8.70
CA ARG A 274 12.76 2.79 -9.11
C ARG A 274 13.63 2.42 -10.32
N ASP A 275 13.70 3.31 -11.32
CA ASP A 275 14.57 3.13 -12.48
C ASP A 275 16.05 3.11 -12.07
N LEU A 276 16.45 4.02 -11.17
CA LEU A 276 17.80 4.05 -10.62
C LEU A 276 18.10 2.77 -9.81
N ALA A 277 17.15 2.28 -9.01
CA ALA A 277 17.30 1.03 -8.26
C ALA A 277 17.51 -0.17 -9.18
N GLU A 278 16.75 -0.26 -10.27
CA GLU A 278 16.93 -1.33 -11.27
C GLU A 278 18.27 -1.21 -12.00
N GLU A 279 18.79 0.00 -12.25
CA GLU A 279 20.13 0.21 -12.82
C GLU A 279 21.25 -0.26 -11.88
N ILE A 280 21.21 0.16 -10.61
CA ILE A 280 22.31 -0.05 -9.65
C ILE A 280 22.25 -1.40 -8.94
N ALA A 281 21.05 -1.98 -8.81
CA ALA A 281 20.80 -3.25 -8.16
C ALA A 281 19.57 -3.96 -8.80
N PRO A 282 19.72 -4.55 -10.00
CA PRO A 282 18.63 -5.19 -10.72
C PRO A 282 17.88 -6.23 -9.88
N GLY A 283 16.55 -6.18 -9.92
CA GLY A 283 15.66 -7.08 -9.18
C GLY A 283 15.61 -6.85 -7.66
N SER A 284 16.23 -5.77 -7.18
CA SER A 284 16.09 -5.37 -5.77
C SER A 284 14.70 -4.78 -5.50
N ARG A 285 14.23 -4.93 -4.25
CA ARG A 285 13.06 -4.22 -3.76
C ARG A 285 13.48 -2.87 -3.25
N VAL A 286 12.71 -1.86 -3.62
CA VAL A 286 12.84 -0.50 -3.11
C VAL A 286 11.90 -0.34 -1.94
N HIS A 287 12.41 0.11 -0.81
CA HIS A 287 11.58 0.48 0.34
C HIS A 287 11.80 1.94 0.66
N ILE A 288 10.74 2.73 0.56
CA ILE A 288 10.77 4.16 0.81
C ILE A 288 10.53 4.40 2.30
N HIS A 289 11.39 5.21 2.93
CA HIS A 289 11.20 5.66 4.31
C HIS A 289 10.79 7.13 4.35
N ASN A 290 11.47 7.96 5.14
CA ASN A 290 11.12 9.38 5.30
C ASN A 290 11.60 10.26 4.12
N LEU A 291 11.81 9.66 2.95
CA LEU A 291 12.20 10.37 1.74
C LEU A 291 10.94 11.01 1.15
N SER A 292 10.91 12.33 1.09
CA SER A 292 9.74 13.11 0.65
C SER A 292 10.16 14.31 -0.20
N GLY A 293 9.24 14.84 -0.99
CA GLY A 293 9.49 15.98 -1.87
C GLY A 293 10.12 15.59 -3.22
N SER A 294 10.86 16.53 -3.81
CA SER A 294 11.46 16.40 -5.14
C SER A 294 12.97 16.67 -5.11
N GLY A 295 13.70 15.98 -5.98
CA GLY A 295 15.15 16.07 -6.08
C GLY A 295 15.71 15.10 -7.11
N THR A 296 17.02 15.12 -7.31
CA THR A 296 17.71 14.14 -8.17
C THR A 296 18.08 12.92 -7.32
N PRO A 297 17.44 11.74 -7.54
CA PRO A 297 17.79 10.53 -6.82
C PRO A 297 19.25 10.16 -7.11
N THR A 298 20.01 9.91 -6.06
CA THR A 298 21.44 9.65 -6.11
C THR A 298 21.78 8.43 -5.23
N PRO A 299 22.58 7.49 -5.73
CA PRO A 299 23.00 6.33 -4.95
C PRO A 299 24.02 6.74 -3.88
N VAL A 300 23.80 6.25 -2.66
CA VAL A 300 24.65 6.48 -1.49
C VAL A 300 25.21 5.14 -1.04
N ARG A 301 26.51 4.93 -1.27
CA ARG A 301 27.22 3.71 -0.89
C ARG A 301 27.56 3.74 0.60
N LEU A 302 27.22 2.65 1.28
CA LEU A 302 27.54 2.44 2.70
C LEU A 302 28.73 1.49 2.83
N ASN A 303 29.37 1.48 4.00
CA ASN A 303 30.44 0.53 4.27
C ASN A 303 29.86 -0.90 4.33
N GLN A 304 30.22 -1.72 3.34
CA GLN A 304 29.68 -3.08 3.19
C GLN A 304 29.91 -3.94 4.43
N GLU A 305 31.14 -3.97 4.94
CA GLU A 305 31.47 -4.80 6.09
C GLU A 305 30.70 -4.38 7.34
N LEU A 306 30.49 -3.07 7.53
CA LEU A 306 29.73 -2.52 8.64
C LEU A 306 28.25 -2.93 8.56
N ILE A 307 27.61 -2.75 7.40
CA ILE A 307 26.20 -3.13 7.19
C ILE A 307 26.01 -4.64 7.36
N GLU A 308 26.89 -5.45 6.78
CA GLU A 308 26.81 -6.92 6.93
C GLU A 308 26.94 -7.36 8.39
N GLU A 309 27.77 -6.70 9.20
CA GLU A 309 27.89 -7.04 10.62
C GLU A 309 26.67 -6.58 11.42
N VAL A 310 26.16 -5.37 11.19
CA VAL A 310 24.94 -4.89 11.86
C VAL A 310 23.76 -5.79 11.54
N VAL A 311 23.53 -6.15 10.26
CA VAL A 311 22.41 -7.02 9.87
C VAL A 311 22.46 -8.39 10.54
N LYS A 312 23.66 -8.94 10.80
CA LYS A 312 23.82 -10.23 11.51
C LYS A 312 23.42 -10.17 12.98
N ILE A 313 23.49 -8.99 13.59
CA ILE A 313 23.34 -8.81 15.04
C ILE A 313 21.98 -8.17 15.37
N ASP A 314 21.65 -7.09 14.68
CA ASP A 314 20.43 -6.30 14.91
C ASP A 314 19.92 -5.67 13.60
N LYS A 315 19.31 -6.52 12.76
CA LYS A 315 18.65 -6.07 11.52
C LYS A 315 17.50 -5.09 11.81
N GLU A 316 16.72 -5.35 12.84
CA GLU A 316 15.56 -4.51 13.20
C GLU A 316 16.01 -3.11 13.62
N GLY A 317 17.08 -2.99 14.41
CA GLY A 317 17.68 -1.71 14.77
C GLY A 317 18.17 -0.91 13.56
N LEU A 318 18.74 -1.58 12.55
CA LEU A 318 19.14 -0.93 11.29
C LEU A 318 17.93 -0.40 10.51
N LEU A 319 16.89 -1.24 10.34
CA LEU A 319 15.67 -0.83 9.63
C LEU A 319 14.96 0.34 10.35
N GLY A 320 14.89 0.30 11.68
CA GLY A 320 14.34 1.40 12.49
C GLY A 320 15.13 2.71 12.40
N THR A 321 16.36 2.67 11.90
CA THR A 321 17.13 3.88 11.54
C THR A 321 16.75 4.40 10.18
N PHE A 322 16.65 3.53 9.18
CA PHE A 322 16.22 3.95 7.85
C PHE A 322 14.83 4.57 7.88
N GLU A 323 13.90 4.05 8.69
CA GLU A 323 12.56 4.63 8.92
C GLU A 323 12.58 6.13 9.29
N ARG A 324 13.66 6.61 9.93
CA ARG A 324 13.79 8.01 10.39
C ARG A 324 14.54 8.89 9.42
N LEU A 325 15.17 8.30 8.39
CA LEU A 325 16.05 8.99 7.46
C LEU A 325 15.37 9.19 6.10
N PRO A 326 15.73 10.24 5.36
CA PRO A 326 15.23 10.49 4.02
C PRO A 326 15.93 9.58 3.01
N VAL A 327 15.62 8.27 3.06
CA VAL A 327 16.24 7.26 2.20
C VAL A 327 15.22 6.29 1.61
N ALA A 328 15.56 5.77 0.44
CA ALA A 328 15.04 4.52 -0.06
C ALA A 328 16.11 3.44 0.12
N HIS A 329 15.83 2.41 0.92
CA HIS A 329 16.75 1.29 1.08
C HIS A 329 16.44 0.20 0.04
N LEU A 330 17.48 -0.51 -0.38
CA LEU A 330 17.36 -1.60 -1.34
C LEU A 330 17.58 -2.94 -0.66
N SER A 331 16.74 -3.93 -0.99
CA SER A 331 16.91 -5.30 -0.50
C SER A 331 16.86 -6.33 -1.62
N LYS A 332 17.60 -7.43 -1.48
CA LYS A 332 17.35 -8.66 -2.24
C LYS A 332 16.48 -9.58 -1.41
N ASP A 333 15.37 -10.00 -2.00
CA ASP A 333 14.31 -10.73 -1.31
C ASP A 333 13.86 -10.02 -0.02
N SER A 334 13.30 -10.75 0.95
CA SER A 334 12.90 -10.23 2.25
C SER A 334 14.04 -10.15 3.27
N THR A 335 15.23 -10.67 2.94
CA THR A 335 16.26 -10.99 3.93
C THR A 335 17.52 -10.13 3.81
N GLU A 336 17.99 -9.82 2.61
CA GLU A 336 19.30 -9.18 2.40
C GLU A 336 19.17 -7.67 2.21
N VAL A 337 19.65 -6.88 3.18
CA VAL A 337 19.77 -5.43 3.07
C VAL A 337 21.06 -5.11 2.32
N LEU A 338 20.95 -4.37 1.22
CA LEU A 338 22.12 -3.97 0.44
C LEU A 338 22.89 -2.83 1.14
N PRO A 339 24.22 -2.75 1.04
CA PRO A 339 25.02 -1.65 1.58
C PRO A 339 24.94 -0.41 0.66
N LEU A 340 23.73 -0.09 0.22
CA LEU A 340 23.41 0.91 -0.78
C LEU A 340 22.00 1.44 -0.49
N VAL A 341 21.88 2.75 -0.42
CA VAL A 341 20.58 3.44 -0.32
C VAL A 341 20.49 4.51 -1.41
N ILE A 342 19.29 4.97 -1.72
CA ILE A 342 19.05 6.10 -2.61
C ILE A 342 18.53 7.26 -1.77
N SER A 343 19.03 8.47 -2.00
CA SER A 343 18.55 9.71 -1.40
C SER A 343 18.66 10.84 -2.43
N PHE A 344 18.44 12.10 -2.04
CA PHE A 344 18.66 13.25 -2.92
C PHE A 344 20.08 13.78 -2.80
N GLU A 345 20.60 14.33 -3.91
CA GLU A 345 21.99 14.81 -4.04
C GLU A 345 22.42 15.77 -2.92
N ASN A 346 21.52 16.60 -2.41
CA ASN A 346 21.77 17.56 -1.34
C ASN A 346 21.92 16.93 0.06
N GLU A 347 21.50 15.68 0.26
CA GLU A 347 21.46 15.01 1.57
C GLU A 347 22.60 13.98 1.75
N THR A 348 23.34 13.65 0.69
CA THR A 348 24.16 12.42 0.64
C THR A 348 25.30 12.38 1.67
N SER A 349 26.02 13.48 1.88
CA SER A 349 27.20 13.49 2.77
C SER A 349 26.83 13.37 4.25
N GLN A 350 25.78 14.06 4.67
CA GLN A 350 25.28 13.99 6.04
C GLN A 350 24.74 12.58 6.33
N LEU A 351 24.01 12.02 5.37
CA LEU A 351 23.39 10.71 5.49
C LEU A 351 24.40 9.56 5.71
N VAL A 352 25.51 9.53 4.96
CA VAL A 352 26.55 8.50 5.16
C VAL A 352 27.11 8.55 6.57
N SER A 353 27.37 9.76 7.08
CA SER A 353 27.89 9.95 8.44
C SER A 353 26.90 9.48 9.50
N ASP A 354 25.62 9.81 9.33
CA ASP A 354 24.56 9.47 10.29
C ASP A 354 24.33 7.95 10.35
N ILE A 355 24.20 7.30 9.19
CA ILE A 355 24.05 5.84 9.10
C ILE A 355 25.28 5.15 9.70
N THR A 356 26.50 5.59 9.34
CA THR A 356 27.75 5.01 9.86
C THR A 356 27.81 5.13 11.39
N THR A 357 27.51 6.31 11.94
CA THR A 357 27.49 6.57 13.38
C THR A 357 26.48 5.66 14.09
N PHE A 358 25.29 5.50 13.51
CA PHE A 358 24.27 4.63 14.09
C PHE A 358 24.69 3.16 14.08
N CYS A 359 25.21 2.67 12.95
CA CYS A 359 25.73 1.31 12.83
C CYS A 359 26.84 1.01 13.85
N ILE A 360 27.77 1.94 14.08
CA ILE A 360 28.80 1.80 15.12
C ILE A 360 28.15 1.70 16.51
N LYS A 361 27.17 2.56 16.82
CA LYS A 361 26.47 2.53 18.10
C LYS A 361 25.77 1.18 18.34
N LEU A 362 25.10 0.63 17.33
CA LEU A 362 24.51 -0.71 17.44
C LEU A 362 25.56 -1.78 17.74
N LEU A 363 26.68 -1.79 17.03
CA LEU A 363 27.74 -2.78 17.27
C LEU A 363 28.43 -2.63 18.63
N LEU A 364 28.53 -1.40 19.16
CA LEU A 364 29.05 -1.15 20.51
C LEU A 364 28.09 -1.61 21.61
N ILE A 365 26.78 -1.60 21.34
CA ILE A 365 25.75 -2.05 22.30
C ILE A 365 25.61 -3.57 22.29
N CYS A 366 25.64 -4.18 21.10
CA CYS A 366 25.26 -5.58 20.91
C CYS A 366 26.44 -6.56 20.87
N GLU A 367 27.68 -6.08 20.65
CA GLU A 367 28.88 -6.91 20.54
C GLU A 367 30.02 -6.37 21.40
N ASN A 368 31.01 -7.23 21.68
CA ASN A 368 32.25 -6.81 22.32
C ASN A 368 33.14 -6.09 21.30
N THR A 369 32.76 -4.85 21.01
CA THR A 369 33.33 -4.02 19.96
C THR A 369 34.15 -2.89 20.58
N VAL A 370 35.34 -2.62 20.05
CA VAL A 370 36.18 -1.48 20.45
C VAL A 370 36.60 -0.66 19.24
N ILE A 371 36.71 0.65 19.44
CA ILE A 371 37.25 1.58 18.44
C ILE A 371 38.76 1.70 18.67
N ALA A 372 39.55 1.56 17.61
CA ALA A 372 41.00 1.72 17.64
C ALA A 372 41.45 2.50 16.40
N GLY A 373 41.66 3.82 16.55
CA GLY A 373 41.94 4.71 15.43
C GLY A 373 40.78 4.75 14.43
N ASP A 374 41.10 4.49 13.16
CA ASP A 374 40.18 4.42 12.02
C ASP A 374 39.55 3.02 11.82
N HIS A 375 39.59 2.16 12.85
CA HIS A 375 39.06 0.81 12.80
C HIS A 375 38.07 0.51 13.92
N LEU A 376 37.04 -0.25 13.57
CA LEU A 376 36.15 -0.93 14.51
C LEU A 376 36.58 -2.39 14.64
N ILE A 377 36.91 -2.83 15.85
CA ILE A 377 37.38 -4.19 16.14
C ILE A 377 36.29 -4.95 16.88
N LEU A 378 35.64 -5.90 16.21
CA LEU A 378 34.62 -6.77 16.77
C LEU A 378 35.24 -8.06 17.28
N GLN A 379 35.12 -8.35 18.57
CA GLN A 379 35.59 -9.60 19.16
C GLN A 379 34.47 -10.64 19.20
N LYS A 380 34.53 -11.61 18.29
CA LYS A 380 33.57 -12.70 18.23
C LYS A 380 34.04 -13.88 19.06
N VAL A 381 33.29 -14.20 20.10
CA VAL A 381 33.49 -15.37 20.93
C VAL A 381 32.55 -16.47 20.45
N ARG A 382 33.11 -17.62 20.04
CA ARG A 382 32.32 -18.76 19.56
C ARG A 382 32.71 -20.03 20.29
N PHE A 383 31.72 -20.87 20.57
CA PHE A 383 31.97 -22.21 21.05
C PHE A 383 32.81 -23.00 20.03
N ASP A 384 33.84 -23.68 20.51
CA ASP A 384 34.78 -24.47 19.72
C ASP A 384 34.57 -25.96 20.03
N PRO A 385 33.91 -26.71 19.13
CA PRO A 385 33.66 -28.14 19.31
C PRO A 385 34.94 -28.96 19.53
N ALA A 386 36.06 -28.55 18.96
CA ALA A 386 37.33 -29.26 19.11
C ALA A 386 37.95 -29.02 20.50
N LYS A 387 37.82 -27.80 21.06
CA LYS A 387 38.17 -27.55 22.47
C LYS A 387 37.29 -28.36 23.41
N ALA A 388 35.97 -28.37 23.19
CA ALA A 388 35.04 -29.16 24.02
C ALA A 388 35.38 -30.66 24.02
N ARG A 389 35.68 -31.24 22.86
CA ARG A 389 36.13 -32.64 22.74
C ARG A 389 37.44 -32.92 23.46
N ARG A 390 38.40 -31.98 23.42
CA ARG A 390 39.67 -32.08 24.17
C ARG A 390 39.45 -32.09 25.68
N HIS A 391 38.36 -31.50 26.15
CA HIS A 391 37.92 -31.55 27.54
C HIS A 391 37.00 -32.75 27.85
N GLY A 392 36.86 -33.72 26.94
CA GLY A 392 36.04 -34.93 27.14
C GLY A 392 34.55 -34.74 26.83
N VAL A 393 34.13 -33.57 26.35
CA VAL A 393 32.73 -33.26 26.06
C VAL A 393 32.38 -33.67 24.64
N GLN A 394 31.64 -34.78 24.50
CA GLN A 394 31.09 -35.25 23.22
C GLN A 394 29.76 -34.58 22.89
N LYS A 395 29.36 -34.59 21.61
CA LYS A 395 28.05 -34.07 21.18
C LYS A 395 26.93 -34.75 21.98
N GLY A 396 26.09 -33.95 22.64
CA GLY A 396 25.05 -34.41 23.55
C GLY A 396 24.54 -33.27 24.45
N PRO A 397 23.73 -33.57 25.48
CA PRO A 397 23.13 -32.55 26.33
C PRO A 397 24.15 -31.61 27.00
N LEU A 398 25.24 -32.16 27.53
CA LEU A 398 26.30 -31.36 28.18
C LEU A 398 27.05 -30.45 27.19
N PHE A 399 27.22 -30.90 25.94
CA PHE A 399 27.79 -30.08 24.87
C PHE A 399 26.85 -28.93 24.47
N ALA A 400 25.54 -29.20 24.38
CA ALA A 400 24.55 -28.17 24.12
C ALA A 400 24.49 -27.14 25.27
N MET A 401 24.64 -27.59 26.52
CA MET A 401 24.73 -26.70 27.68
C MET A 401 25.96 -25.79 27.60
N LEU A 402 27.14 -26.32 27.30
CA LEU A 402 28.35 -25.51 27.10
C LEU A 402 28.24 -24.55 25.91
N ALA A 403 27.69 -25.02 24.79
CA ALA A 403 27.45 -24.18 23.62
C ALA A 403 26.44 -23.06 23.91
N GLY A 404 25.46 -23.32 24.79
CA GLY A 404 24.49 -22.34 25.30
C GLY A 404 25.00 -21.49 26.46
N GLY A 405 26.31 -21.46 26.73
CA GLY A 405 26.92 -20.58 27.73
C GLY A 405 26.79 -21.05 29.19
N ARG A 406 26.45 -22.32 29.44
CA ARG A 406 26.35 -22.87 30.80
C ARG A 406 27.54 -23.77 31.11
N ALA A 407 28.14 -23.56 32.28
CA ALA A 407 29.17 -24.47 32.78
C ALA A 407 28.58 -25.86 33.07
N ILE A 408 29.41 -26.89 32.91
CA ILE A 408 29.05 -28.29 33.18
C ILE A 408 30.08 -28.94 34.10
N GLU A 409 29.77 -30.13 34.58
CA GLU A 409 30.67 -30.95 35.37
C GLU A 409 30.74 -32.36 34.75
N ILE A 410 31.96 -32.83 34.50
CA ILE A 410 32.26 -34.19 34.02
C ILE A 410 33.38 -34.74 34.90
N ASP A 411 33.19 -35.94 35.44
CA ASP A 411 34.19 -36.65 36.24
C ASP A 411 34.79 -35.81 37.39
N GLY A 412 33.96 -35.00 38.05
CA GLY A 412 34.38 -34.10 39.14
C GLY A 412 35.17 -32.85 38.71
N ARG A 413 35.28 -32.60 37.39
CA ARG A 413 35.92 -31.40 36.83
C ARG A 413 34.87 -30.47 36.24
N LYS A 414 34.85 -29.22 36.73
CA LYS A 414 34.04 -28.15 36.16
C LYS A 414 34.67 -27.65 34.85
N ILE A 415 33.86 -27.62 33.79
CA ILE A 415 34.23 -27.04 32.49
C ILE A 415 33.34 -25.82 32.28
N THR A 416 33.95 -24.64 32.11
CA THR A 416 33.24 -23.39 31.84
C THR A 416 33.18 -23.11 30.33
N PRO A 417 32.23 -22.28 29.87
CA PRO A 417 32.15 -21.88 28.46
C PRO A 417 33.47 -21.29 27.93
N ASP A 418 34.14 -20.44 28.71
CA ASP A 418 35.40 -19.79 28.32
C ASP A 418 36.51 -20.80 27.97
N MET A 419 36.55 -21.95 28.63
CA MET A 419 37.55 -23.01 28.37
C MET A 419 37.36 -23.66 26.99
N VAL A 420 36.15 -23.59 26.43
CA VAL A 420 35.77 -24.24 25.19
C VAL A 420 35.34 -23.26 24.11
N GLN A 421 35.67 -21.98 24.28
CA GLN A 421 35.42 -20.93 23.30
C GLN A 421 36.70 -20.52 22.57
N THR A 422 36.56 -20.01 21.35
CA THR A 422 37.61 -19.38 20.57
C THR A 422 37.19 -17.96 20.23
N THR A 423 38.10 -17.02 20.46
CA THR A 423 37.90 -15.60 20.13
C THR A 423 38.54 -15.31 18.78
N SER A 424 37.80 -14.64 17.91
CA SER A 424 38.30 -14.09 16.65
C SER A 424 38.02 -12.60 16.61
N ALA A 425 38.89 -11.82 15.97
CA ALA A 425 38.70 -10.39 15.79
C ALA A 425 38.40 -10.10 14.31
N LYS A 426 37.29 -9.41 14.04
CA LYS A 426 37.04 -8.79 12.72
C LYS A 426 37.39 -7.30 12.84
N ARG A 427 38.16 -6.79 11.88
CA ARG A 427 38.50 -5.37 11.80
C ARG A 427 37.78 -4.77 10.61
N ILE A 428 37.00 -3.73 10.85
CA ILE A 428 36.30 -2.96 9.84
C ILE A 428 36.95 -1.59 9.79
N HIS A 429 37.48 -1.20 8.63
CA HIS A 429 38.03 0.14 8.45
C HIS A 429 36.88 1.15 8.23
N ILE A 430 36.88 2.24 9.00
CA ILE A 430 35.89 3.32 8.93
C ILE A 430 36.64 4.65 8.88
N PRO A 431 36.75 5.28 7.69
CA PRO A 431 37.43 6.56 7.53
C PRO A 431 36.81 7.66 8.42
N GLY A 432 37.63 8.42 9.14
CA GLY A 432 37.18 9.53 9.98
C GLY A 432 36.81 9.13 11.41
N LEU A 433 36.84 7.84 11.74
CA LEU A 433 36.51 7.33 13.08
C LEU A 433 37.54 7.73 14.14
N GLU A 434 38.77 8.02 13.72
CA GLU A 434 39.86 8.51 14.58
C GLU A 434 39.54 9.86 15.27
N ARG A 435 38.51 10.57 14.82
CA ARG A 435 38.04 11.81 15.44
C ARG A 435 37.18 11.58 16.71
N TYR A 436 36.82 10.34 16.99
CA TYR A 436 35.97 9.94 18.11
C TYR A 436 36.72 9.11 19.18
N THR A 437 38.04 8.91 19.02
CA THR A 437 38.94 8.26 19.98
C THR A 437 39.79 9.27 20.74
#